data_AF-A0A536E3Y1-F1
#
_entry.id   AF-A0A536E3Y1-F1
#
_cell.length_a   1.000
_cell.length_b   1.000
_cell.length_c   1.000
_cell.angle_alpha   90.00
_cell.angle_beta   90.00
_cell.angle_gamma   90.00
#
_symmetry.space_group_name_H-M   'P 1'
#
loop_
_entity.id
_entity.type
_entity.pdbx_description
1 polymer ?
#
loop_
_entity_poly.entity_id
_entity_poly.type
_entity_poly.pdbx_seq_one_letter_code
_entity_poly.pdbx_strand_id
1 'polypeptide(L)'
;MFTLIGGQNGDRTLGDFLQMRVGSQGEANISYADSNSIDEFDSQATYVRQNGGPSLFASVGSVSLPPERFNSVQVGPHAATFDSAGVSSSNQPNLEVLGSQMSMPNSSTLQIKMLVADLTSLAPKPDAGGTTLVWHTQWKVPSGTDGNGGKYFHAYMQSIGGAPPTFAVGENAVEQQGGGLLATYPGSTPVTGSFTATAPGVITINVPLSAVAETGAINNILYSVTSSSMSLAGTADGPNVSGVGGVPFNLVDVAPAYDFNPALVTPPFQPCHE
;
A
#
# COMPACT_ATOMS: atom_id res chain seq x y z
N MET A 1 20.60 -28.79 -9.75
CA MET A 1 20.47 -28.41 -8.33
C MET A 1 18.99 -28.33 -8.06
N PHE A 2 18.44 -29.28 -7.30
CA PHE A 2 17.01 -29.39 -7.05
C PHE A 2 16.71 -28.79 -5.68
N THR A 3 15.73 -27.89 -5.59
CA THR A 3 15.17 -27.48 -4.30
C THR A 3 13.72 -27.94 -4.20
N LEU A 4 13.33 -28.16 -2.95
CA LEU A 4 12.34 -29.11 -2.46
C LEU A 4 10.98 -28.43 -2.22
N ILE A 5 10.25 -28.05 -3.28
CA ILE A 5 8.78 -28.13 -3.36
C ILE A 5 8.40 -28.30 -4.84
N GLY A 6 7.74 -29.41 -5.19
CA GLY A 6 6.93 -29.52 -6.41
C GLY A 6 7.62 -29.58 -7.78
N GLY A 7 8.95 -29.52 -7.89
CA GLY A 7 9.63 -29.61 -9.19
C GLY A 7 9.39 -28.40 -10.11
N GLN A 8 9.12 -27.23 -9.53
CA GLN A 8 9.01 -25.99 -10.27
C GLN A 8 10.40 -25.56 -10.78
N ASN A 9 10.52 -25.48 -12.11
CA ASN A 9 11.67 -24.92 -12.82
C ASN A 9 11.18 -23.61 -13.48
N GLY A 10 11.28 -22.48 -12.79
CA GLY A 10 10.89 -21.15 -13.26
C GLY A 10 11.94 -20.10 -12.94
N ASP A 11 11.75 -18.87 -13.46
CA ASP A 11 12.58 -17.71 -13.12
C ASP A 11 12.53 -17.45 -11.60
N ARG A 12 13.67 -17.09 -11.02
CA ARG A 12 13.91 -17.01 -9.56
C ARG A 12 14.27 -15.61 -9.12
N THR A 13 13.77 -14.63 -9.87
CA THR A 13 14.19 -13.22 -9.84
C THR A 13 14.24 -12.65 -8.42
N LEU A 14 13.36 -13.04 -7.48
CA LEU A 14 13.33 -12.44 -6.13
C LEU A 14 12.93 -13.34 -4.95
N GLY A 15 13.21 -14.65 -5.03
CA GLY A 15 13.19 -15.53 -3.87
C GLY A 15 11.86 -16.25 -3.66
N ASP A 16 11.92 -17.57 -3.79
CA ASP A 16 10.87 -18.51 -3.39
C ASP A 16 10.73 -18.51 -1.85
N PHE A 17 10.30 -17.39 -1.26
CA PHE A 17 10.02 -17.30 0.16
C PHE A 17 8.56 -17.65 0.35
N LEU A 18 8.29 -18.82 0.93
CA LEU A 18 7.00 -19.18 1.49
C LEU A 18 7.23 -19.73 2.89
N GLN A 19 6.67 -19.05 3.89
CA GLN A 19 6.69 -19.51 5.26
C GLN A 19 5.27 -19.68 5.77
N MET A 20 4.97 -20.86 6.31
CA MET A 20 3.75 -21.11 7.06
C MET A 20 4.06 -21.18 8.56
N ARG A 21 3.24 -20.53 9.37
CA ARG A 21 3.20 -20.70 10.83
C ARG A 21 1.77 -20.96 11.29
N VAL A 22 1.64 -21.65 12.42
CA VAL A 22 0.36 -21.91 13.06
C VAL A 22 0.18 -20.93 14.21
N GLY A 23 -0.93 -20.20 14.22
CA GLY A 23 -1.26 -19.27 15.30
C GLY A 23 -1.79 -19.98 16.54
N SER A 24 -2.05 -19.21 17.60
CA SER A 24 -2.47 -19.76 18.89
C SER A 24 -3.87 -20.38 18.87
N GLN A 25 -4.70 -20.05 17.87
CA GLN A 25 -6.02 -20.64 17.65
C GLN A 25 -5.98 -21.73 16.56
N GLY A 26 -4.77 -22.15 16.16
CA GLY A 26 -4.57 -23.15 15.12
C GLY A 26 -4.84 -22.63 13.70
N GLU A 27 -4.88 -21.31 13.52
CA GLU A 27 -5.02 -20.67 12.21
C GLU A 27 -3.72 -20.74 11.39
N ALA A 28 -3.83 -20.94 10.09
CA ALA A 28 -2.71 -20.83 9.17
C ALA A 28 -2.30 -19.36 8.96
N ASN A 29 -1.01 -19.09 9.05
CA ASN A 29 -0.40 -17.80 8.75
C ASN A 29 0.65 -18.04 7.66
N ILE A 30 0.46 -17.48 6.47
CA ILE A 30 1.34 -17.69 5.32
C ILE A 30 1.98 -16.34 4.98
N SER A 31 3.30 -16.31 4.89
CA SER A 31 4.04 -15.18 4.31
C SER A 31 4.71 -15.63 3.02
N TYR A 32 4.57 -14.84 1.97
CA TYR A 32 5.16 -15.12 0.67
C TYR A 32 5.59 -13.86 -0.07
N ALA A 33 6.42 -13.99 -1.10
CA ALA A 33 6.75 -12.91 -2.02
C ALA A 33 5.82 -12.96 -3.24
N ASP A 34 5.26 -11.80 -3.61
CA ASP A 34 4.28 -11.65 -4.69
C ASP A 34 4.85 -10.71 -5.76
N SER A 35 5.04 -11.21 -6.98
CA SER A 35 5.83 -10.53 -8.04
C SER A 35 4.96 -9.85 -9.11
N ASN A 36 3.75 -9.40 -8.74
CA ASN A 36 2.78 -8.80 -9.67
C ASN A 36 3.10 -7.36 -10.08
N SER A 37 4.32 -7.13 -10.53
CA SER A 37 4.86 -5.83 -10.89
C SER A 37 4.98 -5.62 -12.38
N ILE A 38 5.12 -4.35 -12.78
CA ILE A 38 5.26 -3.93 -14.18
C ILE A 38 6.41 -4.62 -14.92
N ASP A 39 7.45 -5.07 -14.20
CA ASP A 39 8.67 -5.60 -14.78
C ASP A 39 9.18 -6.92 -14.15
N GLU A 40 8.34 -7.64 -13.38
CA GLU A 40 8.67 -8.89 -12.64
C GLU A 40 9.75 -8.72 -11.55
N PHE A 41 10.48 -7.60 -11.56
CA PHE A 41 11.61 -7.32 -10.69
C PHE A 41 11.24 -6.62 -9.38
N ASP A 42 9.96 -6.32 -9.15
CA ASP A 42 9.47 -5.95 -7.82
C ASP A 42 8.67 -7.10 -7.22
N SER A 43 8.98 -7.47 -5.98
CA SER A 43 8.26 -8.48 -5.21
C SER A 43 7.85 -7.92 -3.86
N GLN A 44 6.54 -7.90 -3.60
CA GLN A 44 6.00 -7.41 -2.34
C GLN A 44 5.87 -8.55 -1.34
N ALA A 45 6.37 -8.34 -0.12
CA ALA A 45 6.15 -9.25 0.98
C ALA A 45 4.67 -9.26 1.35
N THR A 46 4.02 -10.40 1.16
CA THR A 46 2.61 -10.61 1.42
C THR A 46 2.41 -11.51 2.63
N TYR A 47 1.31 -11.28 3.34
CA TYR A 47 0.90 -12.07 4.48
C TYR A 47 -0.60 -12.39 4.39
N VAL A 48 -0.95 -13.65 4.56
CA VAL A 48 -2.34 -14.14 4.58
C VAL A 48 -2.57 -14.91 5.86
N ARG A 49 -3.68 -14.60 6.53
CA ARG A 49 -4.14 -15.28 7.75
C ARG A 49 -5.46 -15.95 7.49
N GLN A 50 -5.56 -17.22 7.84
CA GLN A 50 -6.85 -17.90 7.92
C GLN A 50 -7.71 -17.20 8.98
N ASN A 51 -8.84 -16.64 8.58
CA ASN A 51 -9.78 -15.98 9.51
C ASN A 51 -10.99 -16.86 9.88
N GLY A 52 -11.19 -18.00 9.21
CA GLY A 52 -12.28 -18.92 9.50
C GLY A 52 -12.04 -20.35 8.99
N GLY A 53 -12.90 -21.28 9.38
CA GLY A 53 -12.91 -22.66 8.88
C GLY A 53 -12.11 -23.64 9.74
N PRO A 54 -11.79 -24.85 9.22
CA PRO A 54 -11.12 -25.89 10.00
C PRO A 54 -9.77 -25.45 10.57
N SER A 55 -9.54 -25.68 11.85
CA SER A 55 -8.26 -25.39 12.50
C SER A 55 -7.21 -26.47 12.16
N LEU A 56 -5.94 -26.07 12.14
CA LEU A 56 -4.81 -27.01 12.07
C LEU A 56 -4.63 -27.78 13.39
N PHE A 57 -5.21 -27.30 14.48
CA PHE A 57 -5.28 -28.02 15.74
C PHE A 57 -6.61 -28.74 15.87
N ALA A 58 -6.56 -30.08 15.89
CA ALA A 58 -7.74 -30.91 16.09
C ALA A 58 -8.51 -30.55 17.37
N SER A 59 -7.81 -30.11 18.42
CA SER A 59 -8.40 -29.70 19.71
C SER A 59 -9.21 -28.40 19.64
N VAL A 60 -8.97 -27.55 18.64
CA VAL A 60 -9.71 -26.30 18.44
C VAL A 60 -10.93 -26.53 17.53
N GLY A 61 -10.82 -27.45 16.57
CA GLY A 61 -11.89 -27.76 15.62
C GLY A 61 -12.01 -26.72 14.51
N SER A 62 -12.35 -25.47 14.84
CA SER A 62 -12.52 -24.38 13.87
C SER A 62 -11.94 -23.05 14.34
N VAL A 63 -11.29 -22.34 13.42
CA VAL A 63 -10.86 -20.95 13.57
C VAL A 63 -12.07 -20.03 13.39
N SER A 64 -12.17 -18.99 14.23
CA SER A 64 -13.15 -17.92 14.12
C SER A 64 -12.49 -16.60 14.55
N LEU A 65 -11.78 -15.97 13.64
CA LEU A 65 -11.09 -14.70 13.85
C LEU A 65 -11.87 -13.55 13.22
N PRO A 66 -11.50 -12.28 13.51
CA PRO A 66 -12.12 -11.14 12.87
C PRO A 66 -12.13 -11.28 11.33
N PRO A 67 -13.25 -10.94 10.67
CA PRO A 67 -13.36 -11.03 9.23
C PRO A 67 -12.42 -10.03 8.55
N GLU A 68 -12.21 -10.26 7.26
CA GLU A 68 -11.53 -9.32 6.39
C GLU A 68 -12.19 -7.94 6.42
N ARG A 69 -11.34 -6.90 6.36
CA ARG A 69 -11.78 -5.51 6.33
C ARG A 69 -12.08 -5.14 4.88
N PHE A 70 -13.20 -4.46 4.65
CA PHE A 70 -13.57 -3.97 3.33
C PHE A 70 -13.75 -2.45 3.32
N ASN A 71 -13.32 -1.84 2.23
CA ASN A 71 -13.51 -0.44 1.82
C ASN A 71 -12.97 0.65 2.76
N SER A 72 -12.72 0.37 4.04
CA SER A 72 -12.13 1.34 4.97
C SER A 72 -11.49 0.70 6.19
N VAL A 73 -10.59 1.45 6.80
CA VAL A 73 -9.90 1.18 8.07
C VAL A 73 -9.70 2.50 8.82
N GLN A 74 -9.73 2.48 10.14
CA GLN A 74 -9.30 3.60 10.98
C GLN A 74 -8.58 3.06 12.21
N VAL A 75 -7.46 3.65 12.57
CA VAL A 75 -6.70 3.33 13.77
C VAL A 75 -6.76 4.50 14.75
N GLY A 76 -6.40 4.24 16.00
CA GLY A 76 -6.26 5.29 17.01
C GLY A 76 -5.01 6.16 16.77
N PRO A 77 -4.90 7.32 17.45
CA PRO A 77 -3.68 8.12 17.44
C PRO A 77 -2.45 7.31 17.88
N HIS A 78 -1.33 7.48 17.18
CA HIS A 78 -0.08 6.79 17.42
C HIS A 78 1.09 7.59 16.84
N ALA A 79 2.28 7.52 17.44
CA ALA A 79 3.38 8.36 16.95
C ALA A 79 3.94 7.84 15.61
N ALA A 80 3.88 8.66 14.57
CA ALA A 80 4.61 8.50 13.33
C ALA A 80 6.03 9.07 13.49
N THR A 81 6.96 8.22 13.93
CA THR A 81 8.38 8.55 14.08
C THR A 81 9.16 8.18 12.83
N PHE A 82 10.23 8.92 12.55
CA PHE A 82 11.21 8.50 11.56
C PHE A 82 12.33 7.74 12.27
N ASP A 83 12.46 6.46 11.96
CA ASP A 83 13.45 5.55 12.54
C ASP A 83 14.54 5.24 11.52
N SER A 84 15.76 5.73 11.76
CA SER A 84 16.88 5.51 10.85
C SER A 84 18.20 5.37 11.58
N ALA A 85 19.05 4.45 11.11
CA ALA A 85 20.38 4.18 11.67
C ALA A 85 20.39 3.95 13.20
N GLY A 86 19.32 3.37 13.75
CA GLY A 86 19.18 3.12 15.19
C GLY A 86 18.77 4.36 16.01
N VAL A 87 18.31 5.43 15.37
CA VAL A 87 17.81 6.66 16.01
C VAL A 87 16.36 6.89 15.61
N SER A 88 15.50 7.08 16.61
CA SER A 88 14.10 7.46 16.45
C SER A 88 13.95 8.97 16.58
N SER A 89 13.28 9.61 15.62
CA SER A 89 12.92 11.02 15.69
C SER A 89 11.65 11.27 16.51
N SER A 90 11.31 12.55 16.68
CA SER A 90 10.04 12.95 17.31
C SER A 90 8.85 12.79 16.35
N ASN A 91 7.67 12.41 16.86
CA ASN A 91 6.44 12.24 16.06
C ASN A 91 6.20 13.41 15.10
N GLN A 92 5.98 13.15 13.82
CA GLN A 92 5.58 14.12 12.82
C GLN A 92 4.08 13.93 12.47
N PRO A 93 3.16 14.69 13.09
CA PRO A 93 1.71 14.38 13.02
C PRO A 93 1.10 14.53 11.63
N ASN A 94 1.72 15.29 10.72
CA ASN A 94 1.29 15.36 9.33
C ASN A 94 1.65 14.12 8.51
N LEU A 95 2.37 13.16 9.08
CA LEU A 95 2.62 11.84 8.50
C LEU A 95 1.93 10.72 9.28
N GLU A 96 1.20 11.01 10.35
CA GLU A 96 0.46 10.02 11.13
C GLU A 96 -0.88 9.69 10.45
N VAL A 97 -0.97 8.49 9.89
CA VAL A 97 -2.11 7.99 9.12
C VAL A 97 -3.10 7.31 10.05
N LEU A 98 -4.18 8.02 10.35
CA LEU A 98 -5.24 7.53 11.23
C LEU A 98 -6.29 6.68 10.52
N GLY A 99 -6.31 6.66 9.19
CA GLY A 99 -7.27 5.84 8.46
C GLY A 99 -7.16 5.93 6.95
N SER A 100 -7.73 4.93 6.29
CA SER A 100 -7.80 4.82 4.85
C SER A 100 -9.18 4.35 4.42
N GLN A 101 -9.67 4.88 3.31
CA GLN A 101 -10.95 4.52 2.74
C GLN A 101 -10.87 4.61 1.22
N MET A 102 -11.52 3.65 0.56
CA MET A 102 -11.74 3.68 -0.88
C MET A 102 -13.24 3.54 -1.17
N SER A 103 -13.70 4.32 -2.13
CA SER A 103 -15.08 4.32 -2.61
C SER A 103 -15.13 4.49 -4.12
N MET A 104 -16.27 4.20 -4.72
CA MET A 104 -16.54 4.44 -6.13
C MET A 104 -17.79 5.32 -6.25
N PRO A 105 -17.68 6.66 -6.07
CA PRO A 105 -18.84 7.55 -6.06
C PRO A 105 -19.63 7.56 -7.38
N ASN A 106 -19.01 7.13 -8.48
CA ASN A 106 -19.64 6.91 -9.78
C ASN A 106 -18.86 5.84 -10.54
N SER A 107 -19.41 5.34 -11.65
CA SER A 107 -18.83 4.23 -12.43
C SER A 107 -17.52 4.53 -13.18
N SER A 108 -16.95 5.73 -13.02
CA SER A 108 -15.73 6.17 -13.72
C SER A 108 -14.62 6.65 -12.78
N THR A 109 -14.90 6.75 -11.47
CA THR A 109 -13.99 7.37 -10.50
C THR A 109 -13.87 6.51 -9.26
N LEU A 110 -12.65 6.12 -8.93
CA LEU A 110 -12.29 5.70 -7.58
C LEU A 110 -11.99 6.95 -6.75
N GLN A 111 -12.47 6.98 -5.52
CA GLN A 111 -12.16 8.04 -4.57
C GLN A 111 -11.47 7.44 -3.35
N ILE A 112 -10.25 7.91 -3.11
CA ILE A 112 -9.45 7.58 -1.95
C ILE A 112 -9.62 8.68 -0.92
N LYS A 113 -9.82 8.31 0.34
CA LYS A 113 -9.71 9.21 1.48
C LYS A 113 -8.70 8.69 2.48
N MET A 114 -7.83 9.58 2.93
CA MET A 114 -6.87 9.31 3.99
C MET A 114 -7.13 10.27 5.15
N LEU A 115 -7.32 9.73 6.35
CA LEU A 115 -7.42 10.52 7.58
C LEU A 115 -6.01 10.65 8.17
N VAL A 116 -5.55 11.88 8.40
CA VAL A 116 -4.21 12.19 8.90
C VAL A 116 -4.34 13.02 10.18
N ALA A 117 -3.46 12.79 11.16
CA ALA A 117 -3.61 13.39 12.49
C ALA A 117 -3.54 14.93 12.47
N ASP A 118 -2.73 15.54 11.61
CA ASP A 118 -2.65 17.00 11.47
C ASP A 118 -2.21 17.43 10.06
N LEU A 119 -3.08 18.07 9.29
CA LEU A 119 -2.75 18.67 7.98
C LEU A 119 -2.72 20.20 8.01
N THR A 120 -2.60 20.82 9.19
CA THR A 120 -2.42 22.28 9.30
C THR A 120 -1.10 22.75 8.70
N SER A 121 -0.12 21.84 8.58
CA SER A 121 1.16 22.05 7.89
C SER A 121 1.52 20.85 7.02
N LEU A 122 1.99 21.09 5.81
CA LEU A 122 2.54 20.07 4.91
C LEU A 122 4.08 20.09 4.87
N ALA A 123 4.72 20.84 5.77
CA ALA A 123 6.17 20.97 5.81
C ALA A 123 6.81 19.71 6.41
N PRO A 124 7.91 19.19 5.81
CA PRO A 124 8.74 18.17 6.45
C PRO A 124 9.45 18.75 7.66
N LYS A 125 9.69 17.93 8.68
CA LYS A 125 10.66 18.27 9.71
C LYS A 125 12.10 18.23 9.16
N PRO A 126 13.06 18.92 9.80
CA PRO A 126 14.46 18.87 9.39
C PRO A 126 15.07 17.47 9.36
N ASP A 127 14.57 16.55 10.19
CA ASP A 127 15.02 15.16 10.31
C ASP A 127 14.14 14.16 9.56
N ALA A 128 13.22 14.62 8.69
CA ALA A 128 12.31 13.75 7.96
C ALA A 128 13.02 12.85 6.91
N GLY A 129 14.32 13.01 6.67
CA GLY A 129 15.05 12.22 5.67
C GLY A 129 14.78 12.62 4.21
N GLY A 130 14.09 13.74 4.00
CA GLY A 130 13.71 14.25 2.68
C GLY A 130 12.96 15.58 2.76
N THR A 131 12.85 16.28 1.63
CA THR A 131 12.10 17.54 1.53
C THR A 131 10.69 17.33 0.99
N THR A 132 10.41 16.18 0.40
CA THR A 132 9.10 15.83 -0.14
C THR A 132 8.37 14.93 0.85
N LEU A 133 7.17 15.31 1.23
CA LEU A 133 6.23 14.45 1.95
C LEU A 133 5.22 13.87 0.97
N VAL A 134 4.90 12.59 1.12
CA VAL A 134 3.96 11.88 0.26
C VAL A 134 2.95 11.14 1.12
N TRP A 135 1.67 11.29 0.77
CA TRP A 135 0.55 10.55 1.31
C TRP A 135 0.02 9.65 0.21
N HIS A 136 0.34 8.38 0.32
CA HIS A 136 0.29 7.39 -0.76
C HIS A 136 -0.76 6.33 -0.44
N THR A 137 -1.43 5.81 -1.47
CA THR A 137 -2.28 4.62 -1.36
C THR A 137 -2.02 3.72 -2.55
N GLN A 138 -1.68 2.46 -2.30
CA GLN A 138 -1.50 1.43 -3.33
C GLN A 138 -2.56 0.33 -3.22
N TRP A 139 -2.77 -0.40 -4.30
CA TRP A 139 -3.62 -1.59 -4.35
C TRP A 139 -3.22 -2.50 -5.52
N LYS A 140 -3.60 -3.77 -5.41
CA LYS A 140 -3.36 -4.80 -6.42
C LYS A 140 -4.60 -5.08 -7.26
N VAL A 141 -4.40 -5.26 -8.57
CA VAL A 141 -5.41 -5.79 -9.51
C VAL A 141 -4.86 -7.06 -10.17
N PRO A 142 -5.24 -8.25 -9.68
CA PRO A 142 -4.82 -9.52 -10.26
C PRO A 142 -5.43 -9.74 -11.65
N SER A 143 -4.63 -10.27 -12.57
CA SER A 143 -5.01 -10.60 -13.94
C SER A 143 -4.75 -12.06 -14.27
N GLY A 144 -5.68 -12.68 -15.01
CA GLY A 144 -5.51 -14.02 -15.55
C GLY A 144 -4.79 -14.07 -16.90
N THR A 145 -4.48 -12.91 -17.49
CA THR A 145 -3.86 -12.80 -18.83
C THR A 145 -2.55 -12.03 -18.83
N ASP A 146 -2.24 -11.29 -17.77
CA ASP A 146 -0.94 -10.64 -17.59
C ASP A 146 0.12 -11.70 -17.24
N GLY A 147 1.26 -11.67 -17.94
CA GLY A 147 2.39 -12.57 -17.69
C GLY A 147 3.00 -12.41 -16.29
N ASN A 148 2.84 -11.22 -15.70
CA ASN A 148 3.28 -10.91 -14.35
C ASN A 148 2.15 -11.12 -13.32
N GLY A 149 0.96 -11.57 -13.74
CA GLY A 149 -0.17 -11.89 -12.87
C GLY A 149 -1.03 -10.70 -12.46
N GLY A 150 -0.74 -9.48 -12.90
CA GLY A 150 -1.52 -8.27 -12.67
C GLY A 150 -0.66 -7.06 -12.35
N LYS A 151 -1.27 -6.02 -11.78
CA LYS A 151 -0.62 -4.72 -11.54
C LYS A 151 -0.77 -4.22 -10.11
N TYR A 152 0.24 -3.48 -9.64
CA TYR A 152 0.12 -2.61 -8.47
C TYR A 152 -0.04 -1.16 -8.92
N PHE A 153 -1.25 -0.64 -8.74
CA PHE A 153 -1.51 0.77 -8.94
C PHE A 153 -1.33 1.54 -7.64
N HIS A 154 -1.02 2.82 -7.76
CA HIS A 154 -1.00 3.72 -6.64
C HIS A 154 -1.50 5.11 -7.02
N ALA A 155 -1.94 5.86 -6.02
CA ALA A 155 -2.18 7.28 -6.12
C ALA A 155 -1.66 7.99 -4.87
N TYR A 156 -1.24 9.25 -5.02
CA TYR A 156 -0.74 10.03 -3.91
C TYR A 156 -1.08 11.51 -3.99
N MET A 157 -1.00 12.16 -2.83
CA MET A 157 -0.74 13.58 -2.68
C MET A 157 0.74 13.75 -2.32
N GLN A 158 1.44 14.72 -2.93
CA GLN A 158 2.79 15.09 -2.52
C GLN A 158 2.90 16.59 -2.21
N SER A 159 3.78 16.96 -1.28
CA SER A 159 4.14 18.34 -0.94
C SER A 159 5.65 18.46 -0.85
N ILE A 160 6.24 19.44 -1.55
CA ILE A 160 7.68 19.70 -1.56
C ILE A 160 7.96 20.90 -0.68
N GLY A 161 8.68 20.70 0.43
CA GLY A 161 9.03 21.77 1.37
C GLY A 161 7.83 22.49 2.00
N GLY A 162 6.65 21.87 2.01
CA GLY A 162 5.41 22.49 2.49
C GLY A 162 4.65 23.32 1.45
N ALA A 163 5.05 23.28 0.18
CA ALA A 163 4.34 23.94 -0.92
C ALA A 163 2.93 23.36 -1.14
N PRO A 164 2.03 24.07 -1.86
CA PRO A 164 0.74 23.53 -2.26
C PRO A 164 0.89 22.16 -2.93
N PRO A 165 0.06 21.17 -2.55
CA PRO A 165 0.30 19.80 -2.96
C PRO A 165 -0.15 19.54 -4.40
N THR A 166 0.45 18.53 -5.01
CA THR A 166 0.04 17.95 -6.29
C THR A 166 -0.43 16.51 -6.11
N PHE A 167 -1.23 16.01 -7.04
CA PHE A 167 -1.79 14.66 -6.99
C PHE A 167 -1.49 13.91 -8.28
N ALA A 168 -1.09 12.65 -8.15
CA ALA A 168 -0.83 11.79 -9.28
C ALA A 168 -1.28 10.35 -9.00
N VAL A 169 -1.42 9.59 -10.08
CA VAL A 169 -1.60 8.14 -10.09
C VAL A 169 -0.50 7.51 -10.94
N GLY A 170 -0.16 6.26 -10.66
CA GLY A 170 0.82 5.50 -11.41
C GLY A 170 0.74 4.00 -11.14
N GLU A 171 1.74 3.31 -11.65
CA GLU A 171 2.04 1.90 -11.38
C GLU A 171 3.35 1.85 -10.58
N ASN A 172 3.56 0.79 -9.80
CA ASN A 172 4.83 0.61 -9.09
C ASN A 172 6.00 0.46 -10.09
N ALA A 173 7.20 0.72 -9.58
CA ALA A 173 8.44 0.66 -10.34
C ALA A 173 9.59 0.19 -9.44
N VAL A 174 10.78 0.00 -10.03
CA VAL A 174 11.99 -0.39 -9.31
C VAL A 174 13.16 0.55 -9.58
N GLU A 175 13.92 0.85 -8.53
CA GLU A 175 15.21 1.54 -8.62
C GLU A 175 16.34 0.60 -8.20
N GLN A 176 17.43 0.58 -8.95
CA GLN A 176 18.61 -0.22 -8.61
C GLN A 176 19.44 0.51 -7.54
N GLN A 177 19.67 -0.17 -6.41
CA GLN A 177 20.52 0.38 -5.35
C GLN A 177 21.43 -0.69 -4.75
N GLY A 178 22.76 -0.47 -4.87
CA GLY A 178 23.76 -1.28 -4.17
C GLY A 178 23.75 -2.78 -4.54
N GLY A 179 23.28 -3.14 -5.75
CA GLY A 179 23.14 -4.53 -6.19
C GLY A 179 21.81 -5.19 -5.81
N GLY A 180 20.89 -4.45 -5.19
CA GLY A 180 19.50 -4.84 -5.00
C GLY A 180 18.54 -3.92 -5.73
N LEU A 181 17.25 -4.19 -5.56
CA LEU A 181 16.15 -3.41 -6.12
C LEU A 181 15.31 -2.84 -4.99
N LEU A 182 14.86 -1.60 -5.16
CA LEU A 182 13.93 -0.94 -4.26
C LEU A 182 12.66 -0.62 -5.03
N ALA A 183 11.51 -0.93 -4.44
CA ALA A 183 10.23 -0.45 -4.95
C ALA A 183 10.21 1.10 -4.95
N THR A 184 9.61 1.67 -5.98
CA THR A 184 9.33 3.10 -6.11
C THR A 184 7.92 3.30 -6.66
N TYR A 185 7.38 4.51 -6.46
CA TYR A 185 5.99 4.84 -6.82
C TYR A 185 5.92 6.12 -7.65
N PRO A 186 6.47 6.12 -8.88
CA PRO A 186 6.43 7.28 -9.75
C PRO A 186 5.00 7.61 -10.20
N GLY A 187 4.62 8.88 -10.10
CA GLY A 187 3.39 9.40 -10.71
C GLY A 187 3.54 9.56 -12.21
N SER A 188 2.68 8.89 -12.99
CA SER A 188 2.69 8.99 -14.45
C SER A 188 1.59 9.91 -14.98
N THR A 189 0.48 10.03 -14.24
CA THR A 189 -0.71 10.76 -14.68
C THR A 189 -1.19 11.70 -13.56
N PRO A 190 -1.25 13.02 -13.80
CA PRO A 190 -1.85 13.96 -12.85
C PRO A 190 -3.33 13.65 -12.63
N VAL A 191 -3.79 13.76 -11.38
CA VAL A 191 -5.20 13.58 -11.01
C VAL A 191 -5.71 14.75 -10.16
N THR A 192 -7.00 14.74 -9.84
CA THR A 192 -7.58 15.77 -8.97
C THR A 192 -7.64 15.29 -7.54
N GLY A 193 -7.48 16.22 -6.60
CA GLY A 193 -7.59 15.94 -5.19
C GLY A 193 -7.75 17.20 -4.37
N SER A 194 -7.90 17.02 -3.06
CA SER A 194 -8.03 18.10 -2.09
C SER A 194 -7.63 17.60 -0.71
N PHE A 195 -7.36 18.51 0.22
CA PHE A 195 -7.24 18.16 1.63
C PHE A 195 -7.89 19.20 2.53
N THR A 196 -8.23 18.83 3.77
CA THR A 196 -8.66 19.78 4.81
C THR A 196 -7.50 20.12 5.73
N ALA A 197 -7.12 21.39 5.81
CA ALA A 197 -6.03 21.88 6.66
C ALA A 197 -6.45 21.97 8.13
N THR A 198 -6.68 20.82 8.76
CA THR A 198 -7.20 20.65 10.12
C THR A 198 -6.47 19.52 10.85
N ALA A 199 -6.71 19.39 12.14
CA ALA A 199 -6.22 18.28 12.97
C ALA A 199 -7.42 17.58 13.67
N PRO A 200 -7.85 16.39 13.23
CA PRO A 200 -7.38 15.65 12.05
C PRO A 200 -7.79 16.29 10.72
N GLY A 201 -7.02 16.01 9.67
CA GLY A 201 -7.28 16.42 8.30
C GLY A 201 -7.61 15.23 7.40
N VAL A 202 -8.36 15.47 6.31
CA VAL A 202 -8.70 14.43 5.34
C VAL A 202 -8.13 14.80 3.98
N ILE A 203 -7.34 13.91 3.38
CA ILE A 203 -6.93 13.97 1.99
C ILE A 203 -7.95 13.21 1.16
N THR A 204 -8.34 13.75 0.02
CA THR A 204 -9.21 13.11 -0.98
C THR A 204 -8.51 13.11 -2.32
N ILE A 205 -8.44 11.95 -2.98
CA ILE A 205 -7.87 11.80 -4.33
C ILE A 205 -8.92 11.15 -5.22
N ASN A 206 -9.21 11.75 -6.37
CA ASN A 206 -10.14 11.20 -7.36
C ASN A 206 -9.33 10.60 -8.51
N VAL A 207 -9.35 9.28 -8.60
CA VAL A 207 -8.61 8.49 -9.58
C VAL A 207 -9.56 8.06 -10.71
N PRO A 208 -9.31 8.47 -11.96
CA PRO A 208 -10.05 7.95 -13.10
C PRO A 208 -9.80 6.45 -13.25
N LEU A 209 -10.87 5.64 -13.34
CA LEU A 209 -10.74 4.19 -13.52
C LEU A 209 -9.95 3.83 -14.79
N SER A 210 -10.04 4.65 -15.83
CA SER A 210 -9.27 4.46 -17.07
C SER A 210 -7.75 4.56 -16.89
N ALA A 211 -7.28 5.18 -15.80
CA ALA A 211 -5.85 5.30 -15.50
C ALA A 211 -5.31 4.10 -14.70
N VAL A 212 -6.19 3.25 -14.18
CA VAL A 212 -5.87 2.14 -13.25
C VAL A 212 -6.63 0.87 -13.61
N ALA A 213 -6.80 0.65 -14.92
CA ALA A 213 -7.44 -0.52 -15.46
C ALA A 213 -6.40 -1.58 -15.84
N GLU A 214 -6.72 -2.84 -15.55
CA GLU A 214 -5.90 -3.98 -15.93
C GLU A 214 -6.70 -4.94 -16.82
N THR A 215 -6.07 -5.42 -17.90
CA THR A 215 -6.73 -6.29 -18.88
C THR A 215 -6.81 -7.70 -18.32
N GLY A 216 -7.99 -8.33 -18.40
CA GLY A 216 -8.17 -9.69 -17.89
C GLY A 216 -8.16 -9.78 -16.35
N ALA A 217 -8.50 -8.68 -15.67
CA ALA A 217 -8.71 -8.66 -14.24
C ALA A 217 -9.64 -9.82 -13.81
N ILE A 218 -9.24 -10.55 -12.77
CA ILE A 218 -9.93 -11.78 -12.33
C ILE A 218 -11.32 -11.45 -11.74
N ASN A 219 -11.45 -10.28 -11.12
CA ASN A 219 -12.70 -9.73 -10.61
C ASN A 219 -12.58 -8.20 -10.42
N ASN A 220 -13.59 -7.59 -9.80
CA ASN A 220 -13.63 -6.14 -9.54
C ASN A 220 -13.16 -5.74 -8.12
N ILE A 221 -12.58 -6.67 -7.36
CA ILE A 221 -12.00 -6.38 -6.04
C ILE A 221 -10.60 -5.81 -6.25
N LEU A 222 -10.28 -4.74 -5.53
CA LEU A 222 -8.92 -4.22 -5.42
C LEU A 222 -8.33 -4.72 -4.12
N TYR A 223 -7.23 -5.44 -4.22
CA TYR A 223 -6.68 -6.21 -3.10
C TYR A 223 -5.63 -5.42 -2.35
N SER A 224 -5.56 -5.62 -1.03
CA SER A 224 -4.50 -5.05 -0.18
C SER A 224 -4.35 -3.54 -0.33
N VAL A 225 -5.47 -2.83 -0.39
CA VAL A 225 -5.49 -1.36 -0.40
C VAL A 225 -4.78 -0.88 0.86
N THR A 226 -3.66 -0.20 0.68
CA THR A 226 -2.77 0.19 1.77
C THR A 226 -2.40 1.66 1.61
N SER A 227 -2.77 2.46 2.61
CA SER A 227 -2.35 3.86 2.69
C SER A 227 -1.14 3.99 3.59
N SER A 228 -0.19 4.80 3.15
CA SER A 228 1.03 5.08 3.89
C SER A 228 1.46 6.54 3.72
N SER A 229 2.31 6.98 4.64
CA SER A 229 3.00 8.25 4.55
C SER A 229 4.50 8.02 4.39
N MET A 230 5.14 8.89 3.63
CA MET A 230 6.54 8.73 3.26
C MET A 230 7.26 10.07 3.16
N SER A 231 8.58 10.02 3.25
CA SER A 231 9.46 11.13 2.86
C SER A 231 10.42 10.72 1.76
N LEU A 232 10.69 11.64 0.84
CA LEU A 232 11.56 11.42 -0.31
C LEU A 232 12.58 12.55 -0.44
N ALA A 233 13.78 12.22 -0.91
CA ALA A 233 14.84 13.19 -1.21
C ALA A 233 14.57 13.98 -2.51
N GLY A 234 13.65 13.51 -3.35
CA GLY A 234 13.23 14.12 -4.61
C GLY A 234 11.71 14.15 -4.76
N THR A 235 11.23 14.56 -5.93
CA THR A 235 9.79 14.57 -6.25
C THR A 235 9.29 13.12 -6.40
N ALA A 236 8.08 12.83 -5.92
CA ALA A 236 7.49 11.50 -6.05
C ALA A 236 7.31 11.06 -7.51
N ASP A 237 7.13 12.01 -8.43
CA ASP A 237 6.94 11.70 -9.85
C ASP A 237 8.13 10.93 -10.42
N GLY A 238 9.37 11.36 -10.08
CA GLY A 238 10.63 10.73 -10.48
C GLY A 238 10.81 10.53 -12.00
N PRO A 239 12.04 10.36 -12.52
CA PRO A 239 12.19 9.77 -13.83
C PRO A 239 11.91 8.26 -13.73
N ASN A 240 10.96 7.75 -14.50
CA ASN A 240 10.74 6.33 -14.68
C ASN A 240 10.59 6.02 -16.18
N VAL A 241 11.18 4.93 -16.64
CA VAL A 241 11.04 4.42 -18.00
C VAL A 241 10.65 2.96 -17.93
N SER A 242 9.42 2.65 -18.31
CA SER A 242 8.89 1.29 -18.40
C SER A 242 9.06 0.49 -17.11
N GLY A 243 8.77 1.09 -15.95
CA GLY A 243 8.88 0.41 -14.66
C GLY A 243 10.24 0.51 -13.99
N VAL A 244 11.27 1.02 -14.68
CA VAL A 244 12.59 1.24 -14.07
C VAL A 244 12.83 2.71 -13.78
N GLY A 245 13.18 3.03 -12.54
CA GLY A 245 13.45 4.38 -12.06
C GLY A 245 12.61 4.73 -10.84
N GLY A 246 12.41 6.04 -10.63
CA GLY A 246 11.67 6.60 -9.51
C GLY A 246 12.60 7.07 -8.39
N VAL A 247 12.01 7.37 -7.24
CA VAL A 247 12.74 7.90 -6.09
C VAL A 247 12.52 6.97 -4.91
N PRO A 248 13.59 6.40 -4.31
CA PRO A 248 13.49 5.65 -3.07
C PRO A 248 12.85 6.51 -1.97
N PHE A 249 12.02 5.86 -1.16
CA PHE A 249 11.26 6.53 -0.11
C PHE A 249 11.66 6.00 1.27
N ASN A 250 11.52 6.86 2.28
CA ASN A 250 11.46 6.41 3.65
C ASN A 250 9.98 6.22 4.01
N LEU A 251 9.59 4.98 4.34
CA LEU A 251 8.27 4.71 4.90
C LEU A 251 8.24 5.23 6.33
N VAL A 252 7.24 6.06 6.66
CA VAL A 252 7.11 6.66 7.99
C VAL A 252 5.97 6.02 8.76
N ASP A 253 4.80 5.88 8.12
CA ASP A 253 3.63 5.30 8.75
C ASP A 253 2.73 4.57 7.74
N VAL A 254 1.92 3.64 8.23
CA VAL A 254 1.06 2.78 7.41
C VAL A 254 -0.24 2.42 8.13
N ALA A 255 -1.36 2.64 7.45
CA ALA A 255 -2.64 2.11 7.90
C ALA A 255 -2.74 0.62 7.57
N PRO A 256 -3.43 -0.19 8.39
CA PRO A 256 -3.63 -1.60 8.06
C PRO A 256 -4.35 -1.78 6.71
N ALA A 257 -3.93 -2.78 5.95
CA ALA A 257 -4.52 -3.08 4.65
C ALA A 257 -5.98 -3.56 4.76
N TYR A 258 -6.74 -3.35 3.69
CA TYR A 258 -8.09 -3.86 3.49
C TYR A 258 -8.34 -4.11 2.00
N ASP A 259 -9.42 -4.83 1.67
CA ASP A 259 -9.84 -5.02 0.28
C ASP A 259 -10.94 -4.02 -0.10
N PHE A 260 -10.89 -3.49 -1.31
CA PHE A 260 -11.99 -2.67 -1.83
C PHE A 260 -12.91 -3.53 -2.71
N ASN A 261 -14.18 -3.61 -2.31
CA ASN A 261 -15.23 -4.26 -3.08
C ASN A 261 -16.30 -3.23 -3.48
N PRO A 262 -16.43 -2.89 -4.78
CA PRO A 262 -17.37 -1.89 -5.26
C PRO A 262 -18.84 -2.30 -5.11
N ALA A 263 -19.14 -3.57 -4.84
CA ALA A 263 -20.49 -4.04 -4.56
C ALA A 263 -20.93 -3.78 -3.11
N LEU A 264 -20.00 -3.43 -2.22
CA LEU A 264 -20.28 -3.10 -0.83
C LEU A 264 -20.43 -1.58 -0.65
N VAL A 265 -21.31 -1.17 0.25
CA VAL A 265 -21.42 0.22 0.66
C VAL A 265 -20.13 0.61 1.39
N THR A 266 -19.45 1.67 0.96
CA THR A 266 -18.30 2.21 1.70
C THR A 266 -18.81 2.87 2.99
N PRO A 267 -18.48 2.33 4.18
CA PRO A 267 -18.86 2.96 5.44
C PRO A 267 -18.01 4.21 5.68
N PRO A 268 -18.43 5.18 6.51
CA PRO A 268 -17.54 6.22 7.01
C PRO A 268 -16.37 5.59 7.77
N PHE A 269 -15.26 6.31 7.99
CA PHE A 269 -14.12 5.77 8.75
C PHE A 269 -14.61 5.04 10.02
N GLN A 270 -14.30 3.74 10.09
CA GLN A 270 -14.71 2.86 11.18
C GLN A 270 -13.51 2.58 12.08
N PRO A 271 -13.59 2.83 13.40
CA PRO A 271 -12.54 2.45 14.34
C PRO A 271 -12.24 0.96 14.25
N CYS A 272 -10.97 0.61 14.12
CA CYS A 272 -10.52 -0.77 14.25
C CYS A 272 -10.47 -1.15 15.73
N HIS A 273 -11.15 -2.24 16.06
CA HIS A 273 -10.89 -2.98 17.28
C HIS A 273 -9.76 -3.95 16.96
N GLU A 274 -8.54 -3.61 17.35
CA GLU A 274 -7.43 -4.57 17.45
C GLU A 274 -7.38 -5.17 18.85
#